data_AF-A0A817RAY6-F1
#
_entry.id   AF-A0A817RAY6-F1
#
_cell.length_a   1.000
_cell.length_b   1.000
_cell.length_c   1.000
_cell.angle_alpha   90.00
_cell.angle_beta   90.00
_cell.angle_gamma   90.00
#
_symmetry.space_group_name_H-M   'P 1'
#
loop_
_entity.id
_entity.type
_entity.pdbx_description
1 polymer ?
#
loop_
_entity_poly.entity_id
_entity_poly.type
_entity_poly.pdbx_seq_one_letter_code
_entity_poly.pdbx_strand_id
1 'polypeptide(L)'
;NGVWHPRRAGIASHFGVLSGIPCFGVSKNVLYADGITREKIEELLTEKAPGENQYVEVIGDSGNVLGLAYNVTGFVKNAVYISVGHKITLTTACNIFKSVTKYRICEPIRQADLLSREMVTKIS
;
A
#
# COMPACT_ATOMS: atom_id res chain seq x y z
N ASN A 1 -4.09 -4.52 0.86
CA ASN A 1 -5.05 -3.39 0.92
C ASN A 1 -5.84 -3.40 2.22
N GLY A 2 -6.14 -2.21 2.73
CA GLY A 2 -7.12 -1.99 3.79
C GLY A 2 -8.37 -1.30 3.23
N VAL A 3 -8.60 -0.04 3.58
CA VAL A 3 -9.76 0.75 3.13
C VAL A 3 -9.76 1.04 1.62
N TRP A 4 -8.58 1.03 0.97
CA TRP A 4 -8.48 1.06 -0.49
C TRP A 4 -8.95 -0.27 -1.09
N HIS A 5 -10.26 -0.44 -1.15
CA HIS A 5 -10.94 -1.65 -1.59
C HIS A 5 -12.36 -1.30 -2.07
N PRO A 6 -12.94 -1.99 -3.08
CA PRO A 6 -14.30 -1.69 -3.56
C PRO A 6 -15.36 -1.66 -2.46
N ARG A 7 -15.17 -2.47 -1.40
CA ARG A 7 -16.05 -2.54 -0.22
C ARG A 7 -15.48 -1.86 1.04
N ARG A 8 -14.39 -1.07 0.90
CA ARG A 8 -13.64 -0.46 2.02
C ARG A 8 -13.18 -1.42 3.13
N ALA A 9 -13.07 -2.71 2.81
CA ALA A 9 -12.78 -3.79 3.76
C ALA A 9 -11.78 -4.80 3.17
N GLY A 10 -10.58 -4.33 2.82
CA GLY A 10 -9.49 -5.21 2.40
C GLY A 10 -8.91 -6.05 3.55
N ILE A 11 -8.02 -6.99 3.24
CA ILE A 11 -7.45 -7.93 4.22
C ILE A 11 -6.80 -7.27 5.43
N ALA A 12 -6.14 -6.12 5.27
CA ALA A 12 -5.53 -5.40 6.38
C ALA A 12 -6.59 -4.80 7.33
N SER A 13 -7.73 -4.35 6.79
CA SER A 13 -8.86 -3.89 7.60
C SER A 13 -9.57 -5.05 8.27
N HIS A 14 -9.84 -6.12 7.53
CA HIS A 14 -10.50 -7.31 8.05
C HIS A 14 -9.70 -7.94 9.21
N PHE A 15 -8.42 -8.24 8.97
CA PHE A 15 -7.54 -8.80 9.99
C PHE A 15 -7.41 -7.87 11.20
N GLY A 16 -7.23 -6.56 10.97
CA GLY A 16 -7.10 -5.59 12.05
C GLY A 16 -8.36 -5.52 12.93
N VAL A 17 -9.55 -5.56 12.33
CA VAL A 17 -10.82 -5.57 13.08
C VAL A 17 -10.95 -6.85 13.92
N LEU A 18 -10.66 -8.02 13.35
CA LEU A 18 -10.78 -9.30 14.07
C LEU A 18 -9.74 -9.45 15.18
N SER A 19 -8.51 -9.01 14.94
CA SER A 19 -7.41 -9.13 15.92
C SER A 19 -7.38 -7.99 16.95
N GLY A 20 -8.02 -6.87 16.66
CA GLY A 20 -7.93 -5.64 17.45
C GLY A 20 -6.59 -4.90 17.33
N ILE A 21 -5.68 -5.38 16.48
CA ILE A 21 -4.30 -4.86 16.30
C ILE A 21 -4.30 -3.72 15.26
N PRO A 22 -3.57 -2.61 15.49
CA PRO A 22 -3.37 -1.58 14.47
C PRO A 22 -2.75 -2.16 13.19
N CYS A 23 -3.38 -1.91 12.04
CA CYS A 23 -3.00 -2.52 10.77
C CYS A 23 -3.05 -1.49 9.63
N PHE A 24 -2.15 -1.60 8.67
CA PHE A 24 -2.21 -0.89 7.39
C PHE A 24 -1.84 -1.85 6.25
N GLY A 25 -2.37 -1.57 5.06
CA GLY A 25 -2.12 -2.39 3.88
C GLY A 25 -1.08 -1.74 2.97
N VAL A 26 -0.17 -2.54 2.43
CA VAL A 26 0.74 -2.17 1.35
C VAL A 26 0.50 -3.10 0.17
N SER A 27 0.27 -2.58 -1.04
CA SER A 27 0.16 -3.39 -2.26
C SER A 27 1.17 -2.96 -3.33
N LYS A 28 1.54 -3.93 -4.19
CA LYS A 28 2.43 -3.71 -5.35
C LYS A 28 1.67 -3.26 -6.60
N ASN A 29 0.36 -3.50 -6.61
CA ASN A 29 -0.54 -3.24 -7.73
C ASN A 29 -1.68 -2.34 -7.27
N VAL A 30 -2.13 -1.45 -8.16
CA VAL A 30 -3.33 -0.65 -7.94
C VAL A 30 -4.53 -1.57 -7.90
N LEU A 31 -5.36 -1.42 -6.87
CA LEU A 31 -6.67 -2.05 -6.86
C LEU A 31 -7.69 -1.06 -7.41
N TYR A 32 -8.38 -1.47 -8.47
CA TYR A 32 -9.45 -0.68 -9.06
C TYR A 32 -10.58 -0.52 -8.05
N ALA A 33 -10.73 0.69 -7.54
CA ALA A 33 -11.73 1.07 -6.56
C ALA A 33 -11.98 2.57 -6.68
N ASP A 34 -13.24 2.97 -6.58
CA ASP A 34 -13.64 4.39 -6.56
C ASP A 34 -13.07 5.20 -7.74
N GLY A 35 -13.14 4.61 -8.95
CA GLY A 35 -12.69 5.24 -10.19
C GLY A 35 -11.19 5.35 -10.41
N ILE A 36 -10.37 4.83 -9.48
CA ILE A 36 -8.92 4.85 -9.60
C ILE A 36 -8.41 3.73 -10.50
N THR A 37 -7.71 4.12 -11.56
CA THR A 37 -6.97 3.21 -12.46
C THR A 37 -5.47 3.29 -12.21
N ARG A 38 -4.73 2.38 -12.84
CA ARG A 38 -3.27 2.42 -12.82
C ARG A 38 -2.74 3.67 -13.54
N GLU A 39 -3.32 3.99 -14.69
CA GLU A 39 -2.91 5.10 -15.55
C GLU A 39 -3.06 6.43 -14.80
N LYS A 40 -4.22 6.66 -14.16
CA LYS A 40 -4.46 7.87 -13.33
C LYS A 40 -3.41 8.03 -12.22
N ILE A 41 -3.00 6.92 -11.59
CA ILE A 41 -1.98 6.97 -10.53
C ILE A 41 -0.58 7.22 -11.09
N GLU A 42 -0.23 6.61 -12.22
CA GLU A 42 1.06 6.84 -12.87
C GLU A 42 1.17 8.31 -13.33
N GLU A 43 0.12 8.88 -13.90
CA GLU A 43 0.05 10.31 -14.23
C GLU A 43 0.20 11.20 -12.99
N LEU A 44 -0.59 10.93 -11.94
CA LEU A 44 -0.56 11.70 -10.69
C LEU A 44 0.83 11.67 -10.01
N LEU A 45 1.48 10.51 -9.98
CA LEU A 45 2.84 10.38 -9.45
C LEU A 45 3.85 11.10 -10.32
N THR A 46 3.74 11.01 -11.65
CA THR A 46 4.66 11.70 -12.57
C THR A 46 4.58 13.22 -12.38
N GLU A 47 3.39 13.76 -12.15
CA GLU A 47 3.18 15.19 -11.94
C GLU A 47 3.63 15.66 -10.54
N LYS A 48 3.23 14.94 -9.48
CA LYS A 48 3.34 15.45 -8.09
C LYS A 48 4.44 14.81 -7.25
N ALA A 49 4.88 13.60 -7.60
CA ALA A 49 5.83 12.82 -6.83
C ALA A 49 6.73 11.93 -7.71
N PRO A 50 7.43 12.51 -8.72
CA PRO A 50 8.21 11.72 -9.67
C PRO A 50 9.49 11.13 -9.07
N GLY A 51 10.00 11.72 -7.98
CA GLY A 51 11.25 11.37 -7.35
C GLY A 51 11.18 10.17 -6.41
N GLU A 52 12.35 9.68 -6.05
CA GLU A 52 12.52 8.63 -5.04
C GLU A 52 12.02 9.11 -3.67
N ASN A 53 11.36 8.22 -2.93
CA ASN A 53 10.79 8.49 -1.62
C ASN A 53 9.75 9.61 -1.57
N GLN A 54 9.15 9.94 -2.71
CA GLN A 54 8.02 10.85 -2.80
C GLN A 54 6.71 10.08 -2.85
N TYR A 55 5.63 10.73 -2.42
CA TYR A 55 4.29 10.14 -2.43
C TYR A 55 3.22 11.20 -2.58
N VAL A 56 2.04 10.75 -2.99
CA VAL A 56 0.87 11.59 -3.17
C VAL A 56 -0.34 10.90 -2.56
N GLU A 57 -1.25 11.69 -2.00
CA GLU A 57 -2.54 11.19 -1.54
C GLU A 57 -3.44 10.87 -2.73
N VAL A 58 -4.14 9.73 -2.64
CA VAL A 58 -5.04 9.24 -3.68
C VAL A 58 -6.46 9.44 -3.22
N ILE A 59 -7.17 10.30 -3.93
CA ILE A 59 -8.57 10.64 -3.70
C ILE A 59 -9.38 10.01 -4.83
N GLY A 60 -10.34 9.16 -4.47
CA GLY A 60 -11.24 8.53 -5.44
C GLY A 60 -12.30 9.49 -5.98
N ASP A 61 -13.04 9.06 -6.99
CA ASP A 61 -14.07 9.87 -7.67
C ASP A 61 -15.17 10.33 -6.68
N SER A 62 -15.42 9.57 -5.60
CA SER A 62 -16.33 9.95 -4.52
C SER A 62 -15.81 11.05 -3.58
N GLY A 63 -14.59 11.55 -3.79
CA GLY A 63 -13.92 12.53 -2.91
C GLY A 63 -13.31 11.93 -1.64
N ASN A 64 -13.35 10.60 -1.49
CA ASN A 64 -12.78 9.93 -0.33
C ASN A 64 -11.28 9.64 -0.53
N VAL A 65 -10.51 9.82 0.54
CA VAL A 65 -9.11 9.41 0.58
C VAL A 65 -9.03 7.89 0.65
N LEU A 66 -8.44 7.27 -0.36
CA LEU A 66 -8.21 5.82 -0.41
C LEU A 66 -6.91 5.42 0.29
N GLY A 67 -5.88 6.26 0.14
CA GLY A 67 -4.54 5.97 0.62
C GLY A 67 -3.46 6.83 -0.03
N LEU A 68 -2.24 6.33 -0.06
CA LEU A 68 -1.09 6.98 -0.70
C LEU A 68 -0.57 6.12 -1.85
N ALA A 69 -0.18 6.75 -2.95
CA ALA A 69 0.72 6.17 -3.92
C ALA A 69 2.15 6.63 -3.60
N TYR A 70 3.05 5.68 -3.38
CA TYR A 70 4.40 5.93 -2.87
C TYR A 70 5.44 5.46 -3.89
N ASN A 71 6.23 6.38 -4.42
CA ASN A 71 7.32 6.10 -5.35
C ASN A 71 8.61 5.78 -4.56
N VAL A 72 8.77 4.52 -4.19
CA VAL A 72 9.91 4.09 -3.35
C VAL A 72 11.24 4.17 -4.09
N THR A 73 11.25 3.85 -5.39
CA THR A 73 12.49 3.63 -6.15
C THR A 73 12.82 4.73 -7.15
N GLY A 74 12.04 5.81 -7.20
CA GLY A 74 12.13 6.84 -8.25
C GLY A 74 11.59 6.41 -9.62
N PHE A 75 11.02 5.21 -9.71
CA PHE A 75 10.37 4.69 -10.92
C PHE A 75 8.87 4.56 -10.65
N VAL A 76 8.07 5.45 -11.23
CA VAL A 76 6.61 5.54 -11.01
C VAL A 76 5.90 4.19 -11.19
N LYS A 77 6.28 3.40 -12.20
CA LYS A 77 5.71 2.06 -12.46
C LYS A 77 5.93 1.04 -11.33
N ASN A 78 6.90 1.30 -10.45
CA ASN A 78 7.23 0.47 -9.29
C ASN A 78 6.64 0.99 -7.98
N ALA A 79 5.77 1.99 -8.03
CA ALA A 79 5.11 2.52 -6.85
C ALA A 79 4.40 1.41 -6.05
N VAL A 80 4.26 1.69 -4.75
CA VAL A 80 3.47 0.88 -3.83
C VAL A 80 2.34 1.72 -3.26
N TYR A 81 1.27 1.04 -2.87
CA TYR A 81 0.04 1.71 -2.46
C TYR A 81 -0.23 1.41 -1.00
N ILE A 82 -0.28 2.46 -0.19
CA ILE A 82 -0.44 2.37 1.27
C ILE A 82 -1.87 2.78 1.61
N SER A 83 -2.57 1.98 2.39
CA SER A 83 -3.94 2.28 2.83
C SER A 83 -4.13 1.94 4.30
N VAL A 84 -4.98 2.70 4.98
CA VAL A 84 -5.36 2.42 6.38
C VAL A 84 -6.02 1.04 6.46
N GLY A 85 -5.65 0.24 7.45
CA GLY A 85 -6.32 -1.03 7.77
C GLY A 85 -7.29 -0.83 8.93
N HIS A 86 -6.76 -0.71 10.15
CA HIS A 86 -7.51 -0.62 11.40
C HIS A 86 -6.72 0.19 12.45
N LYS A 87 -7.42 1.02 13.26
CA LYS A 87 -6.85 1.77 14.41
C LYS A 87 -5.53 2.52 14.13
N ILE A 88 -5.36 3.04 12.91
CA ILE A 88 -4.18 3.81 12.53
C ILE A 88 -4.58 4.90 11.54
N THR A 89 -3.90 6.05 11.60
CA THR A 89 -4.08 7.11 10.60
C THR A 89 -3.23 6.83 9.36
N LEU A 90 -3.59 7.43 8.22
CA LEU A 90 -2.82 7.28 6.99
C LEU A 90 -1.39 7.84 7.14
N THR A 91 -1.25 8.98 7.83
CA THR A 91 0.05 9.61 8.12
C THR A 91 0.93 8.72 8.98
N THR A 92 0.39 8.13 10.05
CA THR A 92 1.15 7.20 10.90
C THR A 92 1.55 5.94 10.12
N ALA A 93 0.65 5.39 9.30
CA ALA A 93 0.97 4.24 8.43
C ALA A 93 2.12 4.55 7.46
N CYS A 94 2.12 5.75 6.85
CA CYS A 94 3.19 6.20 5.97
C CYS A 94 4.53 6.34 6.71
N ASN A 95 4.53 6.93 7.92
CA ASN A 95 5.75 7.09 8.71
C ASN A 95 6.34 5.74 9.13
N ILE A 96 5.49 4.80 9.56
CA ILE A 96 5.93 3.44 9.86
C ILE A 96 6.51 2.80 8.61
N PHE A 97 5.77 2.84 7.48
CA PHE A 97 6.25 2.30 6.20
C PHE A 97 7.64 2.82 5.84
N LYS A 98 7.87 4.13 5.90
CA LYS A 98 9.19 4.75 5.65
C LYS A 98 10.28 4.17 6.55
N SER A 99 10.01 4.04 7.85
CA SER A 99 10.98 3.56 8.83
C SER A 99 11.42 2.10 8.61
N VAL A 100 10.59 1.29 7.94
CA VAL A 100 10.85 -0.13 7.70
C VAL A 100 11.13 -0.47 6.23
N THR A 101 11.31 0.53 5.37
CA THR A 101 11.47 0.32 3.92
C THR A 101 12.88 0.67 3.47
N LYS A 102 13.64 -0.36 3.08
CA LYS A 102 14.99 -0.21 2.48
C LYS A 102 15.00 -0.45 0.97
N TYR A 103 14.01 -1.20 0.47
CA TYR A 103 13.83 -1.55 -0.93
C TYR A 103 12.39 -1.23 -1.35
N ARG A 104 11.99 -1.52 -2.60
CA ARG A 104 10.60 -1.34 -3.08
C ARG A 104 9.54 -1.88 -2.11
N ILE A 105 9.79 -3.05 -1.52
CA ILE A 105 8.90 -3.71 -0.56
C ILE A 105 9.50 -3.58 0.83
N CYS A 106 8.70 -3.10 1.79
CA CYS A 106 9.15 -2.97 3.18
C CYS A 106 9.62 -4.29 3.77
N GLU A 107 10.59 -4.22 4.68
CA GLU A 107 11.27 -5.40 5.22
C GLU A 107 10.32 -6.43 5.83
N PRO A 108 9.30 -6.07 6.63
CA PRO A 108 8.38 -7.06 7.21
C PRO A 108 7.65 -7.89 6.15
N ILE A 109 7.14 -7.23 5.09
CA ILE A 109 6.44 -7.91 4.00
C ILE A 109 7.42 -8.74 3.16
N ARG A 110 8.61 -8.21 2.91
CA ARG A 110 9.66 -8.91 2.16
C ARG A 110 10.08 -10.20 2.86
N GLN A 111 10.29 -10.17 4.17
CA GLN A 111 10.65 -11.34 4.97
C GLN A 111 9.52 -12.38 4.99
N ALA A 112 8.27 -11.94 5.16
CA ALA A 112 7.12 -12.84 5.12
C ALA A 112 6.98 -13.55 3.75
N ASP A 113 7.16 -12.83 2.64
CA ASP A 113 7.12 -13.42 1.29
C ASP A 113 8.24 -14.45 1.09
N LEU A 114 9.47 -14.14 1.50
CA LEU A 114 10.61 -15.07 1.40
C LEU A 114 10.39 -16.34 2.21
N LEU A 115 10.00 -16.22 3.49
CA LEU A 115 9.72 -17.36 4.36
C LEU A 115 8.57 -18.23 3.82
N SER A 116 7.52 -17.60 3.30
CA SER A 116 6.38 -18.34 2.73
C SER A 116 6.79 -19.16 1.49
N ARG A 117 7.64 -18.61 0.63
CA ARG A 117 8.16 -19.30 -0.56
C ARG A 117 9.06 -20.46 -0.16
N GLU A 118 9.94 -20.26 0.82
CA GLU A 118 10.81 -21.32 1.33
C GLU A 118 10.01 -22.50 1.87
N MET A 119 8.92 -22.25 2.61
CA MET A 119 8.03 -23.30 3.11
C MET A 119 7.35 -24.08 1.99
N VAL A 120 6.86 -23.40 0.94
CA VAL A 120 6.23 -24.06 -0.22
C VAL A 120 7.23 -24.99 -0.91
N THR A 121 8.47 -24.52 -1.15
CA THR A 121 9.52 -25.33 -1.78
C THR A 121 9.91 -26.57 -0.97
N LYS A 122 9.79 -26.53 0.36
CA LYS A 122 10.08 -27.69 1.23
C LYS A 122 8.99 -28.75 1.20
N ILE A 123 7.77 -28.39 0.78
CA ILE A 123 6.60 -29.27 0.77
C ILE A 123 6.32 -29.83 -0.64
N SER A 124 6.87 -29.19 -1.68
CA SER A 124 6.86 -29.68 -3.07
C SER A 124 7.94 -30.73 -3.33
#